data_AF-A0A317KQY9-F1
#
_entry.id   AF-A0A317KQY9-F1
#
_cell.length_a   1.000
_cell.length_b   1.000
_cell.length_c   1.000
_cell.angle_alpha   90.00
_cell.angle_beta   90.00
_cell.angle_gamma   90.00
#
_symmetry.space_group_name_H-M   'P 1'
#
loop_
_entity.id
_entity.type
_entity.pdbx_description
1 polymer ?
#
loop_
_entity_poly.entity_id
_entity_poly.type
_entity_poly.pdbx_seq_one_letter_code
_entity_poly.pdbx_strand_id
1 'polypeptide(L)'
;MTTERIGPPVTGDERTMLRAFLDYHRATLALKCDGLTDEQLRLRSMPPSTLTLLGLVRHMAEVERTWFRRVINGEDIPLVWSDSGDYQQAYDPTGSTRAEAFDAWQREVEHSRRIERDAESLDVTGYRDAGQCSALRAGVKARVGGPPRLGRVLGWSVLLLDVLA
;
A
#
# COMPACT_ATOMS: atom_id res chain seq x y z
N MET A 1 20.36 7.29 -8.24
CA MET A 1 19.25 8.03 -8.88
C MET A 1 18.51 8.73 -7.77
N THR A 2 18.40 10.06 -7.82
CA THR A 2 17.65 10.83 -6.82
C THR A 2 16.17 10.47 -6.92
N THR A 3 15.55 10.08 -5.81
CA THR A 3 14.10 9.82 -5.78
C THR A 3 13.37 11.16 -5.87
N GLU A 4 12.78 11.46 -7.03
CA GLU A 4 11.99 12.69 -7.21
C GLU A 4 10.57 12.49 -6.66
N ARG A 5 10.15 13.39 -5.76
CA ARG A 5 8.83 13.37 -5.13
C ARG A 5 7.99 14.55 -5.61
N ILE A 6 7.12 14.29 -6.58
CA ILE A 6 6.24 15.30 -7.17
C ILE A 6 4.92 15.36 -6.39
N GLY A 7 4.56 16.55 -5.91
CA GLY A 7 3.28 16.76 -5.23
C GLY A 7 2.08 16.50 -6.16
N PRO A 8 0.98 15.92 -5.66
CA PRO A 8 -0.21 15.74 -6.47
C PRO A 8 -0.73 17.10 -6.95
N PRO A 9 -1.27 17.19 -8.18
CA PRO A 9 -1.86 18.42 -8.68
C PRO A 9 -3.06 18.81 -7.81
N VAL A 10 -3.38 20.11 -7.77
CA VAL A 10 -4.51 20.61 -6.98
C VAL A 10 -5.86 20.26 -7.63
N THR A 11 -5.87 20.07 -8.95
CA THR A 11 -7.06 19.73 -9.75
C THR A 11 -6.69 18.73 -10.84
N GLY A 12 -7.66 17.91 -11.24
CA GLY A 12 -7.52 16.88 -12.26
C GLY A 12 -8.73 15.95 -12.26
N ASP A 13 -8.83 15.09 -13.27
CA ASP A 13 -9.79 13.99 -13.22
C ASP A 13 -9.43 12.99 -12.10
N GLU A 14 -10.42 12.23 -11.62
CA GLU A 14 -10.26 11.36 -10.45
C GLU A 14 -9.11 10.34 -10.62
N ARG A 15 -8.92 9.81 -11.82
CA ARG A 15 -7.87 8.82 -12.11
C ARG A 15 -6.49 9.46 -12.10
N THR A 16 -6.34 10.64 -12.69
CA THR A 16 -5.11 11.42 -12.60
C THR A 16 -4.77 11.76 -11.17
N MET A 17 -5.75 12.20 -10.37
CA MET A 17 -5.55 12.52 -8.96
C MET A 17 -5.10 11.28 -8.18
N LEU A 18 -5.81 10.15 -8.33
CA LEU A 18 -5.47 8.88 -7.67
C LEU A 18 -4.03 8.46 -7.96
N ARG A 19 -3.64 8.43 -9.24
CA ARG A 19 -2.28 8.08 -9.67
C ARG A 19 -1.24 9.00 -9.05
N ALA A 20 -1.48 10.30 -9.07
CA ALA A 20 -0.55 11.28 -8.52
C ALA A 20 -0.41 11.14 -6.99
N PHE A 21 -1.50 10.87 -6.26
CA PHE A 21 -1.44 10.60 -4.83
C PHE A 21 -0.66 9.33 -4.51
N LEU A 22 -0.92 8.23 -5.22
CA LEU A 22 -0.17 6.97 -5.03
C LEU A 22 1.32 7.18 -5.30
N ASP A 23 1.66 7.87 -6.40
CA ASP A 23 3.04 8.11 -6.79
C ASP A 23 3.76 9.04 -5.80
N TYR A 24 3.08 10.07 -5.28
CA TYR A 24 3.60 10.91 -4.21
C TYR A 24 3.94 10.13 -2.93
N HIS A 25 3.04 9.24 -2.50
CA HIS A 25 3.26 8.43 -1.30
C HIS A 25 4.36 7.38 -1.50
N ARG A 26 4.43 6.73 -2.67
CA ARG A 26 5.52 5.84 -3.04
C ARG A 26 6.86 6.57 -3.04
N ALA A 27 6.94 7.73 -3.71
CA ALA A 27 8.14 8.55 -3.72
C ALA A 27 8.52 9.03 -2.31
N THR A 28 7.54 9.35 -1.45
CA THR A 28 7.79 9.71 -0.04
C THR A 28 8.46 8.56 0.73
N LEU A 29 7.96 7.34 0.60
CA LEU A 29 8.55 6.18 1.26
C LEU A 29 9.97 5.91 0.77
N ALA A 30 10.18 5.93 -0.55
CA ALA A 30 11.48 5.73 -1.16
C ALA A 30 12.48 6.82 -0.72
N LEU A 31 12.04 8.08 -0.65
CA LEU A 31 12.85 9.21 -0.17
C LEU A 31 13.24 9.05 1.30
N LYS A 32 12.33 8.64 2.18
CA LYS A 32 12.63 8.38 3.60
C LYS A 32 13.67 7.27 3.81
N CYS A 33 13.77 6.37 2.84
CA CYS A 33 14.76 5.30 2.87
C CYS A 33 16.03 5.68 2.11
N ASP A 34 16.08 6.78 1.36
CA ASP A 34 17.19 7.05 0.45
C ASP A 34 18.53 7.21 1.18
N GLY A 35 19.60 6.66 0.61
CA GLY A 35 20.94 6.66 1.21
C GLY A 35 21.13 5.82 2.49
N LEU A 36 20.09 5.18 3.04
CA LEU A 36 20.19 4.35 4.24
C LEU A 36 20.71 2.94 3.96
N THR A 37 21.58 2.44 4.85
CA THR A 37 22.08 1.05 4.82
C THR A 37 21.04 0.06 5.37
N ASP A 38 21.22 -1.24 5.09
CA ASP A 38 20.38 -2.31 5.63
C ASP A 38 20.31 -2.31 7.16
N GLU A 39 21.41 -1.95 7.83
CA GLU A 39 21.44 -1.86 9.29
C GLU A 39 20.63 -0.66 9.79
N GLN A 40 20.75 0.50 9.15
CA GLN A 40 19.98 1.70 9.50
C GLN A 40 18.47 1.49 9.27
N LEU A 41 18.09 0.82 8.18
CA LEU A 41 16.68 0.53 7.89
C LEU A 41 16.05 -0.44 8.89
N ARG A 42 16.86 -1.27 9.58
CA ARG A 42 16.43 -2.20 10.62
C ARG A 42 16.37 -1.59 12.02
N LEU A 43 16.81 -0.35 12.18
CA LEU A 43 16.64 0.36 13.44
C LEU A 43 15.16 0.59 13.71
N ARG A 44 14.77 0.39 14.97
CA ARG A 44 13.41 0.70 15.44
C ARG A 44 13.23 2.20 15.45
N SER A 45 12.09 2.66 14.93
CA SER A 45 11.83 4.09 14.79
C SER A 45 11.79 4.79 16.15
N MET A 46 11.04 4.25 17.12
CA MET A 46 10.93 4.78 18.49
C MET A 46 10.43 3.69 19.44
N PRO A 47 11.04 3.49 20.62
CA PRO A 47 10.44 2.65 21.67
C PRO A 47 9.07 3.20 22.12
N PRO A 48 8.07 2.35 22.44
CA PRO A 48 8.09 0.89 22.46
C PRO A 48 7.80 0.23 21.10
N SER A 49 7.68 1.00 20.01
CA SER A 49 7.37 0.47 18.69
C SER A 49 8.47 -0.46 18.16
N THR A 50 8.06 -1.58 17.58
CA THR A 50 8.92 -2.51 16.84
C THR A 50 9.02 -2.16 15.36
N LEU A 51 8.33 -1.10 14.91
CA LEU A 51 8.34 -0.65 13.52
C LEU A 51 9.74 -0.25 13.08
N THR A 52 10.16 -0.77 11.94
CA THR A 52 11.40 -0.42 11.25
C THR A 52 11.05 0.06 9.83
N LEU A 53 11.92 0.86 9.22
CA LEU A 53 11.71 1.29 7.83
C LEU A 53 11.74 0.10 6.87
N LEU A 54 12.61 -0.90 7.11
CA LEU A 54 12.66 -2.09 6.28
C LEU A 54 11.38 -2.91 6.37
N GLY A 55 10.85 -3.12 7.59
CA GLY A 55 9.56 -3.77 7.80
C GLY A 55 8.39 -2.99 7.18
N LEU A 56 8.47 -1.66 7.18
CA LEU A 56 7.47 -0.82 6.52
C LEU A 56 7.48 -0.99 4.99
N VAL A 57 8.65 -1.02 4.35
CA VAL A 57 8.75 -1.26 2.89
C VAL A 57 8.16 -2.62 2.52
N ARG A 58 8.47 -3.66 3.30
CA ARG A 58 7.88 -4.98 3.13
C ARG A 58 6.36 -4.92 3.28
N HIS A 59 5.86 -4.33 4.37
CA HIS A 59 4.43 -4.16 4.57
C HIS A 59 3.73 -3.45 3.40
N MET A 60 4.36 -2.42 2.82
CA MET A 60 3.80 -1.70 1.68
C MET A 60 3.74 -2.55 0.40
N ALA A 61 4.62 -3.52 0.20
CA ALA A 61 4.48 -4.49 -0.88
C ALA A 61 3.25 -5.38 -0.69
N GLU A 62 2.99 -5.85 0.54
CA GLU A 62 1.77 -6.62 0.83
C GLU A 62 0.51 -5.79 0.64
N VAL A 63 0.54 -4.52 1.01
CA VAL A 63 -0.59 -3.60 0.80
C VAL A 63 -0.90 -3.46 -0.68
N GLU A 64 0.10 -3.20 -1.53
CA GLU A 64 -0.07 -3.12 -2.99
C GLU A 64 -0.62 -4.45 -3.56
N ARG A 65 0.00 -5.58 -3.17
CA ARG A 65 -0.39 -6.93 -3.60
C ARG A 65 -1.83 -7.25 -3.23
N THR A 66 -2.21 -7.04 -1.98
CA THR A 66 -3.56 -7.35 -1.50
C THR A 66 -4.60 -6.49 -2.18
N TRP A 67 -4.40 -5.17 -2.27
CA TRP A 67 -5.43 -4.30 -2.85
C TRP A 67 -5.59 -4.51 -4.35
N PHE A 68 -4.49 -4.56 -5.10
CA PHE A 68 -4.59 -4.62 -6.55
C PHE A 68 -4.80 -6.04 -7.05
N ARG A 69 -3.98 -6.99 -6.61
CA ARG A 69 -4.06 -8.36 -7.14
C ARG A 69 -5.19 -9.15 -6.51
N ARG A 70 -5.27 -9.20 -5.18
CA ARG A 70 -6.29 -10.01 -4.49
C ARG A 70 -7.67 -9.36 -4.52
N VAL A 71 -7.76 -8.06 -4.19
CA VAL A 71 -9.04 -7.37 -4.08
C VAL A 71 -9.55 -6.92 -5.44
N ILE A 72 -8.81 -6.11 -6.20
CA ILE A 72 -9.32 -5.57 -7.47
C ILE A 72 -9.34 -6.64 -8.57
N ASN A 73 -8.26 -7.41 -8.72
CA ASN A 73 -8.13 -8.41 -9.78
C ASN A 73 -8.63 -9.80 -9.37
N GLY A 74 -9.01 -10.01 -8.11
CA GLY A 74 -9.58 -11.27 -7.63
C GLY A 74 -8.60 -12.46 -7.63
N GLU A 75 -7.29 -12.20 -7.64
CA GLU A 75 -6.27 -13.25 -7.68
C GLU A 75 -6.19 -13.98 -6.33
N ASP A 76 -6.27 -15.31 -6.37
CA ASP A 76 -5.97 -16.17 -5.22
C ASP A 76 -4.47 -16.46 -5.16
N ILE A 77 -3.75 -15.60 -4.45
CA ILE A 77 -2.29 -15.67 -4.29
C ILE A 77 -1.91 -15.46 -2.82
N PRO A 78 -0.86 -16.15 -2.33
CA PRO A 78 -0.36 -15.93 -0.98
C PRO A 78 0.25 -14.52 -0.85
N LEU A 79 0.44 -14.09 0.40
CA LEU A 79 1.24 -12.91 0.71
C LEU A 79 2.72 -13.17 0.33
N VAL A 80 3.50 -12.11 0.09
CA VAL A 80 4.92 -12.23 -0.27
C VAL A 80 5.73 -12.89 0.85
N TRP A 81 5.48 -12.54 2.11
CA TRP A 81 6.20 -13.07 3.27
C TRP A 81 5.37 -14.02 4.15
N SER A 82 4.17 -14.40 3.73
CA SER A 82 3.32 -15.27 4.55
C SER A 82 2.39 -16.17 3.73
N ASP A 83 2.68 -17.46 3.74
CA ASP A 83 1.81 -18.48 3.16
C ASP A 83 0.52 -18.69 3.97
N SER A 84 0.52 -18.29 5.25
CA SER A 84 -0.65 -18.38 6.15
C SER A 84 -1.53 -17.12 6.15
N GLY A 85 -1.16 -16.07 5.40
CA GLY A 85 -1.91 -14.82 5.32
C GLY A 85 -1.72 -13.88 6.52
N ASP A 86 -0.66 -14.07 7.32
CA ASP A 86 -0.32 -13.20 8.44
C ASP A 86 0.51 -11.99 7.99
N TYR A 87 -0.14 -10.82 7.95
CA TYR A 87 0.49 -9.54 7.63
C TYR A 87 1.57 -9.10 8.63
N GLN A 88 1.59 -9.63 9.85
CA GLN A 88 2.62 -9.29 10.83
C GLN A 88 4.00 -9.77 10.41
N GLN A 89 4.07 -10.84 9.60
CA GLN A 89 5.35 -11.34 9.08
C GLN A 89 6.06 -10.31 8.18
N ALA A 90 5.32 -9.40 7.53
CA ALA A 90 5.94 -8.33 6.76
C ALA A 90 6.70 -7.33 7.64
N TYR A 91 6.35 -7.19 8.92
CA TYR A 91 7.01 -6.27 9.84
C TYR A 91 8.29 -6.82 10.46
N ASP A 92 8.60 -8.11 10.33
CA ASP A 92 9.84 -8.69 10.82
C ASP A 92 10.94 -8.57 9.76
N PRO A 93 11.86 -7.59 9.83
CA PRO A 93 12.88 -7.39 8.81
C PRO A 93 14.07 -8.34 8.96
N THR A 94 14.01 -9.31 9.88
CA THR A 94 15.11 -10.24 10.14
C THR A 94 15.45 -11.03 8.88
N GLY A 95 16.74 -11.06 8.53
CA GLY A 95 17.23 -11.75 7.34
C GLY A 95 16.99 -11.04 6.00
N SER A 96 16.14 -10.02 5.93
CA SER A 96 15.92 -9.26 4.69
C SER A 96 16.97 -8.18 4.45
N THR A 97 17.15 -7.86 3.18
CA THR A 97 17.99 -6.76 2.70
C THR A 97 17.15 -5.63 2.14
N ARG A 98 17.72 -4.42 2.03
CA ARG A 98 17.08 -3.32 1.31
C ARG A 98 16.71 -3.73 -0.12
N ALA A 99 17.66 -4.33 -0.83
CA ALA A 99 17.47 -4.69 -2.23
C ALA A 99 16.26 -5.64 -2.40
N GLU A 100 16.18 -6.69 -1.59
CA GLU A 100 15.06 -7.64 -1.63
C GLU A 100 13.70 -6.96 -1.34
N ALA A 101 13.62 -6.16 -0.28
CA ALA A 101 12.38 -5.51 0.10
C ALA A 101 11.91 -4.49 -0.94
N PHE A 102 12.84 -3.69 -1.48
CA PHE A 102 12.54 -2.72 -2.53
C PHE A 102 12.17 -3.40 -3.85
N ASP A 103 12.86 -4.46 -4.24
CA ASP A 103 12.52 -5.21 -5.45
C ASP A 103 11.13 -5.83 -5.36
N ALA A 104 10.79 -6.43 -4.22
CA ALA A 104 9.46 -6.97 -3.98
C ALA A 104 8.39 -5.87 -4.05
N TRP A 105 8.62 -4.75 -3.37
CA TRP A 105 7.70 -3.62 -3.39
C TRP A 105 7.52 -3.00 -4.78
N GLN A 106 8.61 -2.79 -5.53
CA GLN A 106 8.53 -2.24 -6.88
C GLN A 106 7.80 -3.17 -7.85
N ARG A 107 8.00 -4.49 -7.75
CA ARG A 107 7.22 -5.45 -8.54
C ARG A 107 5.72 -5.31 -8.26
N GLU A 108 5.31 -5.22 -7.00
CA GLU A 108 3.90 -5.06 -6.64
C GLU A 108 3.33 -3.69 -7.05
N VAL A 109 4.15 -2.63 -7.03
CA VAL A 109 3.79 -1.32 -7.62
C VAL A 109 3.57 -1.42 -9.14
N GLU A 110 4.40 -2.19 -9.85
CA GLU A 110 4.18 -2.41 -11.28
C GLU A 110 2.91 -3.23 -11.54
N HIS A 111 2.61 -4.24 -10.71
CA HIS A 111 1.35 -4.97 -10.76
C HIS A 111 0.16 -4.02 -10.55
N SER A 112 0.22 -3.15 -9.54
CA SER A 112 -0.88 -2.22 -9.26
C SER A 112 -1.09 -1.22 -10.39
N ARG A 113 -0.02 -0.67 -10.97
CA ARG A 113 -0.11 0.20 -12.14
C ARG A 113 -0.73 -0.49 -13.35
N ARG A 114 -0.40 -1.77 -13.59
CA ARG A 114 -1.01 -2.53 -14.70
C ARG A 114 -2.50 -2.72 -14.46
N ILE A 115 -2.88 -3.21 -13.28
CA ILE A 115 -4.28 -3.49 -12.92
C ILE A 115 -5.12 -2.22 -12.96
N GLU A 116 -4.62 -1.11 -12.41
CA GLU A 116 -5.32 0.18 -12.47
C GLU A 116 -5.51 0.69 -13.90
N ARG A 117 -4.47 0.58 -14.74
CA ARG A 117 -4.55 1.03 -16.14
C ARG A 117 -5.54 0.21 -16.95
N ASP A 118 -5.58 -1.09 -16.70
CA ASP A 118 -6.41 -2.03 -17.45
C ASP A 118 -7.86 -2.07 -16.91
N ALA A 119 -8.12 -1.45 -15.74
CA ALA A 119 -9.47 -1.28 -15.20
C ALA A 119 -10.30 -0.30 -16.04
N GLU A 120 -11.48 -0.76 -16.48
CA GLU A 120 -12.42 0.05 -17.27
C GLU A 120 -12.86 1.33 -16.56
N SER A 121 -13.07 1.25 -15.23
CA SER A 121 -13.50 2.36 -14.38
C SER A 121 -12.86 2.28 -12.99
N LEU A 122 -12.88 3.39 -12.24
CA LEU A 122 -12.56 3.42 -10.81
C LEU A 122 -13.72 2.96 -9.92
N ASP A 123 -14.88 2.67 -10.50
CA ASP A 123 -16.02 2.08 -9.80
C ASP A 123 -15.97 0.55 -9.73
N VAL A 124 -14.85 -0.07 -10.16
CA VAL A 124 -14.67 -1.52 -10.03
C VAL A 124 -14.81 -1.93 -8.58
N THR A 125 -15.65 -2.94 -8.37
CA THR A 125 -15.92 -3.52 -7.06
C THR A 125 -14.95 -4.68 -6.84
N GLY A 126 -14.21 -4.64 -5.74
CA GLY A 126 -13.23 -5.64 -5.38
C GLY A 126 -13.81 -6.84 -4.62
N TYR A 127 -13.05 -7.92 -4.64
CA TYR A 127 -13.31 -9.19 -3.96
C TYR A 127 -12.68 -9.19 -2.57
N ARG A 128 -13.41 -9.62 -1.55
CA ARG A 128 -12.85 -9.87 -0.21
C ARG A 128 -13.44 -11.16 0.33
N ASP A 129 -12.58 -12.10 0.71
CA ASP A 129 -13.00 -13.26 1.47
C ASP A 129 -13.66 -12.78 2.77
N ALA A 130 -14.91 -13.21 2.98
CA ALA A 130 -15.92 -12.65 3.90
C ALA A 130 -16.70 -11.41 3.40
N GLY A 131 -17.36 -11.54 2.25
CA GLY A 131 -18.72 -10.98 2.04
C GLY A 131 -18.90 -9.45 2.03
N GLN A 132 -17.84 -8.65 1.87
CA GLN A 132 -17.96 -7.20 1.72
C GLN A 132 -17.14 -6.69 0.54
N CYS A 133 -17.83 -5.95 -0.33
CA CYS A 133 -17.31 -5.30 -1.53
C CYS A 133 -16.69 -3.92 -1.20
N SER A 134 -15.44 -3.68 -1.57
CA SER A 134 -14.84 -2.33 -1.57
C SER A 134 -14.61 -1.84 -3.00
N ALA A 135 -14.99 -0.60 -3.28
CA ALA A 135 -14.71 0.06 -4.56
C ALA A 135 -13.35 0.76 -4.51
N LEU A 136 -12.72 0.96 -5.68
CA LEU A 136 -11.48 1.72 -5.88
C LEU A 136 -11.58 3.20 -5.46
N ARG A 137 -12.80 3.71 -5.25
CA ARG A 137 -13.09 5.07 -4.84
C ARG A 137 -12.67 5.36 -3.39
N ALA A 138 -11.95 6.46 -3.19
CA ALA A 138 -11.78 7.09 -1.88
C ALA A 138 -13.10 7.74 -1.40
N GLY A 139 -14.07 6.93 -0.98
CA GLY A 139 -15.32 7.39 -0.37
C GLY A 139 -16.55 6.64 -0.85
N VAL A 140 -17.02 5.72 0.01
CA VAL A 140 -18.41 5.26 0.23
C VAL A 140 -19.34 5.21 -0.99
N LYS A 141 -19.76 3.99 -1.36
CA LYS A 141 -21.18 3.66 -1.58
C LYS A 141 -21.44 2.18 -1.26
N ALA A 142 -22.28 1.94 -0.26
CA ALA A 142 -23.07 0.71 -0.17
C ALA A 142 -24.53 1.11 0.11
N ARG A 143 -25.46 0.57 -0.67
CA ARG A 143 -26.92 0.54 -0.40
C ARG A 143 -27.33 -0.91 -0.68
N VAL A 144 -28.21 -1.58 0.06
CA VAL A 144 -29.42 -1.13 0.78
C VAL A 144 -29.61 -1.99 2.05
N GLY A 145 -29.96 -1.36 3.19
CA GLY A 145 -30.60 -2.01 4.35
C GLY A 145 -29.77 -2.10 5.65
N GLY A 146 -29.88 -1.10 6.53
CA GLY A 146 -29.36 -1.14 7.93
C GLY A 146 -28.71 0.17 8.40
N PRO A 147 -28.79 0.54 9.70
CA PRO A 147 -28.32 1.85 10.18
C PRO A 147 -26.78 1.96 10.15
N PRO A 148 -26.25 3.18 9.92
CA PRO A 148 -24.84 3.39 9.57
C PRO A 148 -23.91 3.20 10.76
N ARG A 149 -22.79 2.50 10.54
CA ARG A 149 -21.56 2.68 11.34
C ARG A 149 -20.44 3.15 10.41
N LEU A 150 -19.94 4.35 10.66
CA LEU A 150 -18.75 4.90 10.00
C LEU A 150 -17.54 3.99 10.28
N GLY A 151 -16.92 3.46 9.23
CA GLY A 151 -15.64 2.77 9.31
C GLY A 151 -14.73 3.22 8.17
N ARG A 152 -13.69 4.00 8.50
CA ARG A 152 -12.68 4.54 7.57
C ARG A 152 -11.84 3.37 7.03
N VAL A 153 -11.84 3.12 5.72
CA VAL A 153 -10.98 2.07 5.13
C VAL A 153 -10.28 2.56 3.86
N LEU A 154 -9.61 3.70 4.00
CA LEU A 154 -8.32 4.06 3.37
C LEU A 154 -7.45 4.83 4.36
N GLY A 155 -7.97 5.13 5.56
CA GLY A 155 -7.32 5.99 6.54
C GLY A 155 -6.07 5.36 7.13
N TRP A 156 -5.99 4.05 7.34
CA TRP A 156 -4.87 3.49 8.11
C TRP A 156 -3.53 3.50 7.37
N SER A 157 -3.49 3.14 6.09
CA SER A 157 -2.22 3.15 5.32
C SER A 157 -1.75 4.56 4.95
N VAL A 158 -2.69 5.48 4.70
CA VAL A 158 -2.38 6.90 4.45
C VAL A 158 -2.01 7.63 5.74
N LEU A 159 -2.72 7.40 6.86
CA LEU A 159 -2.35 7.97 8.17
C LEU A 159 -0.96 7.50 8.61
N LEU A 160 -0.56 6.26 8.34
CA LEU A 160 0.78 5.78 8.74
C LEU A 160 1.90 6.54 8.01
N LEU A 161 1.66 6.96 6.76
CA LEU A 161 2.59 7.78 5.99
C LEU A 161 2.59 9.25 6.46
N ASP A 162 1.43 9.78 6.86
CA ASP A 162 1.27 11.13 7.41
C ASP A 162 1.86 11.28 8.82
N VAL A 163 1.80 10.25 9.66
CA VAL A 163 2.37 10.26 11.03
C VAL A 163 3.90 10.23 11.03
N LEU A 164 4.52 9.81 9.93
CA LEU A 164 5.97 9.77 9.78
C LEU A 164 6.54 11.00 9.02
N ALA A 165 5.70 11.93 8.55
CA ALA A 165 6.09 13.14 7.81
C ALA A 165 6.09 14.37 8.74
#